data_AF-A0A9P5WZL4-F1
#
_entry.id   AF-A0A9P5WZL4-F1
#
_cell.length_a   1.000
_cell.length_b   1.000
_cell.length_c   1.000
_cell.angle_alpha   90.00
_cell.angle_beta   90.00
_cell.angle_gamma   90.00
#
_symmetry.space_group_name_H-M   'P 1'
#
loop_
_entity.id
_entity.type
_entity.pdbx_description
1 polymer ?
#
loop_
_entity_poly.entity_id
_entity_poly.type
_entity_poly.pdbx_seq_one_letter_code
_entity_poly.pdbx_strand_id
1 'polypeptide(L)'
;MQQVQLQWDLRNEGEDDQDWPPAPGPGQPLTPPTSDKKKSVQITPDRMISSNCIPNPSESVLCKLHSFKHVELWHFTIRGCLEGSKVTSNINSETLSITCVDNALKLLPSHTLAHIKGAIPDQDLPWADMTAAKNCMIEHMSKCTWPQEVIISFMKFYMNLNTHPICSQPHGDQSLLAYQAEAQQDWH
;
A
#
# COMPACT_ATOMS: atom_id res chain seq x y z
N MET A 1 68.03 25.44 11.78
CA MET A 1 67.03 25.01 10.78
C MET A 1 65.80 25.90 10.99
N GLN A 2 65.76 27.08 10.37
CA GLN A 2 64.88 27.41 9.22
C GLN A 2 63.38 27.27 9.57
N GLN A 3 62.70 28.39 9.86
CA GLN A 3 61.77 29.15 8.98
C GLN A 3 60.37 28.50 8.93
N VAL A 4 59.26 29.21 9.13
CA VAL A 4 58.75 30.27 8.24
C VAL A 4 57.93 31.33 9.00
N GLN A 5 58.17 32.57 8.54
CA GLN A 5 57.62 33.88 8.88
C GLN A 5 56.32 34.17 8.08
N LEU A 6 55.65 35.27 8.43
CA LEU A 6 54.78 36.18 7.63
C LEU A 6 53.28 36.09 7.99
N GLN A 7 52.74 37.04 8.77
CA GLN A 7 52.44 38.44 8.43
C GLN A 7 51.35 38.56 7.37
N TRP A 8 50.15 38.93 7.79
CA TRP A 8 49.18 39.73 7.03
C TRP A 8 48.37 40.61 7.99
N ASP A 9 49.00 41.68 8.47
CA ASP A 9 48.31 42.96 8.55
C ASP A 9 47.92 43.35 7.13
N LEU A 10 46.62 43.38 6.83
CA LEU A 10 45.98 44.43 6.02
C LEU A 10 44.46 44.15 5.96
N ARG A 11 43.71 44.97 6.69
CA ARG A 11 42.57 45.77 6.20
C ARG A 11 41.62 46.08 7.36
N ASN A 12 41.96 47.14 8.08
CA ASN A 12 40.96 48.06 8.59
C ASN A 12 40.19 48.69 7.42
N GLU A 13 39.01 49.19 7.77
CA GLU A 13 38.20 50.24 7.12
C GLU A 13 36.90 49.77 6.48
N GLY A 14 35.82 50.24 7.11
CA GLY A 14 34.43 49.99 6.83
C GLY A 14 33.61 50.39 8.05
N GLU A 15 33.56 51.70 8.30
CA GLU A 15 32.65 52.41 9.20
C GLU A 15 31.21 51.87 9.10
N ASP A 16 30.47 51.80 10.20
CA ASP A 16 29.36 52.74 10.42
C ASP A 16 28.69 52.52 11.79
N ASP A 17 28.45 53.67 12.42
CA ASP A 17 27.69 53.97 13.62
C ASP A 17 26.79 52.87 14.23
N GLN A 18 27.07 52.53 15.48
CA GLN A 18 26.07 51.95 16.38
C GLN A 18 25.97 52.79 17.65
N ASP A 19 25.05 53.76 17.60
CA ASP A 19 24.50 54.52 18.72
C ASP A 19 24.07 53.55 19.84
N TRP A 20 24.85 53.48 20.92
CA TRP A 20 24.54 52.64 22.07
C TRP A 20 23.61 53.42 23.02
N PRO A 21 22.42 52.89 23.39
CA PRO A 21 21.53 53.61 24.28
C PRO A 21 22.14 53.72 25.69
N PRO A 22 21.97 54.86 26.39
CA PRO A 22 22.56 55.07 27.70
C PRO A 22 22.05 54.06 28.73
N ALA A 23 22.93 53.72 29.67
CA ALA A 23 22.69 52.72 30.71
C ALA A 23 21.41 53.01 31.53
N PRO A 24 20.58 52.00 31.85
CA PRO A 24 19.39 52.20 32.67
C PRO A 24 19.76 52.54 34.12
N GLY A 25 19.20 53.63 34.65
CA GLY A 25 19.28 53.97 36.08
C GLY A 25 18.57 52.95 36.98
N PRO A 26 18.87 52.95 38.29
CA PRO A 26 18.46 51.89 39.20
C PRO A 26 16.94 51.96 39.47
N GLY A 27 16.18 50.97 38.98
CA GLY A 27 14.81 50.75 39.45
C GLY A 27 13.77 50.24 38.47
N GLN A 28 14.07 49.33 37.52
CA GLN A 28 13.01 48.65 36.76
C GLN A 28 13.10 47.11 36.86
N PRO A 29 12.00 46.40 37.21
CA PRO A 29 11.98 44.95 37.38
C PRO A 29 12.26 44.18 36.08
N LEU A 30 13.08 43.13 36.18
CA LEU A 30 13.34 42.15 35.12
C LEU A 30 12.03 41.50 34.65
N THR A 31 11.71 41.62 33.37
CA THR A 31 10.67 40.78 32.74
C THR A 31 11.26 39.41 32.40
N PRO A 32 10.52 38.29 32.61
CA PRO A 32 11.05 36.96 32.33
C PRO A 32 11.15 36.69 30.82
N PRO A 33 12.11 35.84 30.38
CA PRO A 33 12.29 35.50 28.97
C PRO A 33 11.08 34.77 28.40
N THR A 34 10.64 35.22 27.23
CA THR A 34 9.53 34.68 26.43
C THR A 34 9.78 33.20 26.13
N SER A 35 8.97 32.33 26.73
CA SER A 35 9.01 30.89 26.48
C SER A 35 8.72 30.57 25.02
N ASP A 36 9.62 29.79 24.40
CA ASP A 36 9.44 29.18 23.08
C ASP A 36 8.05 28.56 22.94
N LYS A 37 7.28 29.07 21.98
CA LYS A 37 6.01 28.46 21.58
C LYS A 37 6.32 27.12 20.93
N LYS A 38 6.32 26.05 21.73
CA LYS A 38 6.22 24.67 21.24
C LYS A 38 5.00 24.60 20.34
N LYS A 39 5.22 24.42 19.03
CA LYS A 39 4.17 24.18 18.05
C LYS A 39 3.42 22.93 18.50
N SER A 40 2.23 23.10 19.07
CA SER A 40 1.37 21.98 19.40
C SER A 40 0.97 21.30 18.10
N VAL A 41 1.12 19.98 18.04
CA VAL A 41 0.58 19.17 16.95
C VAL A 41 -0.94 19.26 17.04
N GLN A 42 -1.54 20.03 16.15
CA GLN A 42 -2.99 20.19 16.04
C GLN A 42 -3.54 18.98 15.28
N ILE A 43 -4.04 17.97 16.00
CA ILE A 43 -4.83 16.90 15.39
C ILE A 43 -6.24 17.46 15.21
N THR A 44 -6.70 17.55 13.97
CA THR A 44 -8.06 18.01 13.63
C THR A 44 -9.04 16.87 13.93
N PRO A 45 -9.95 17.01 14.92
CA PRO A 45 -10.84 15.91 15.33
C PRO A 45 -11.80 15.44 14.22
N ASP A 46 -12.03 16.28 13.21
CA ASP A 46 -12.98 16.07 12.11
C ASP A 46 -12.29 15.90 10.75
N ARG A 47 -10.95 15.85 10.71
CA ARG A 47 -10.27 15.48 9.48
C ARG A 47 -10.37 13.97 9.34
N MET A 48 -11.39 13.50 8.63
CA MET A 48 -11.49 12.12 8.20
C MET A 48 -10.24 11.81 7.37
N ILE A 49 -9.27 11.15 8.00
CA ILE A 49 -8.13 10.59 7.28
C ILE A 49 -8.75 9.52 6.39
N SER A 50 -8.68 9.69 5.07
CA SER A 50 -9.11 8.66 4.12
C SER A 50 -8.35 7.39 4.48
N SER A 51 -9.03 6.47 5.17
CA SER A 51 -8.43 5.25 5.72
C SER A 51 -8.30 4.16 4.66
N ASN A 52 -8.70 4.48 3.42
CA ASN A 52 -8.94 3.51 2.38
C ASN A 52 -7.88 3.63 1.29
N CYS A 53 -6.66 3.19 1.60
CA CYS A 53 -5.75 2.75 0.54
C CYS A 53 -6.16 1.33 0.16
N ILE A 54 -7.29 1.21 -0.53
CA ILE A 54 -7.73 -0.08 -1.05
C ILE A 54 -6.78 -0.41 -2.21
N PRO A 55 -6.09 -1.56 -2.16
CA PRO A 55 -5.23 -1.97 -3.26
C PRO A 55 -6.05 -2.05 -4.54
N ASN A 56 -5.63 -1.38 -5.61
CA ASN A 56 -6.31 -1.49 -6.91
C ASN A 56 -5.71 -2.67 -7.69
N PRO A 57 -6.45 -3.75 -7.94
CA PRO A 57 -5.97 -4.87 -8.73
C PRO A 57 -5.76 -4.47 -10.20
N SER A 58 -5.02 -5.29 -10.95
CA SER A 58 -4.77 -5.02 -12.37
C SER A 58 -6.05 -5.02 -13.22
N GLU A 59 -6.04 -4.30 -14.35
CA GLU A 59 -7.19 -4.21 -15.25
C GLU A 59 -7.67 -5.58 -15.75
N SER A 60 -6.75 -6.52 -15.99
CA SER A 60 -7.09 -7.88 -16.41
C SER A 60 -7.91 -8.63 -15.35
N VAL A 61 -7.60 -8.42 -14.08
CA VAL A 61 -8.33 -9.00 -12.95
C VAL A 61 -9.72 -8.38 -12.85
N LEU A 62 -9.83 -7.05 -12.98
CA LEU A 62 -11.12 -6.35 -13.00
C LEU A 62 -12.01 -6.83 -14.15
N CYS A 63 -11.44 -7.02 -15.35
CA CYS A 63 -12.16 -7.59 -16.49
C CYS A 63 -12.72 -9.00 -16.21
N LYS A 64 -11.95 -9.84 -15.52
CA LYS A 64 -12.42 -11.18 -15.09
C LYS A 64 -13.53 -11.08 -14.06
N LEU A 65 -13.36 -10.21 -13.07
CA LEU A 65 -14.34 -9.98 -12.01
C LEU A 65 -15.67 -9.45 -12.59
N HIS A 66 -15.61 -8.56 -13.58
CA HIS A 66 -16.79 -8.09 -14.32
C HIS A 66 -17.45 -9.21 -15.15
N SER A 67 -16.67 -10.20 -15.58
CA SER A 67 -17.18 -11.36 -16.31
C SER A 67 -17.67 -12.48 -15.39
N PHE A 68 -17.77 -12.23 -14.08
CA PHE A 68 -18.12 -13.21 -13.04
C PHE A 68 -17.21 -14.45 -13.01
N LYS A 69 -16.00 -14.35 -13.57
CA LYS A 69 -15.03 -15.45 -13.58
C LYS A 69 -14.29 -15.53 -12.26
N HIS A 70 -13.87 -16.75 -11.91
CA HIS A 70 -12.98 -16.98 -10.78
C HIS A 70 -11.66 -16.21 -10.94
N VAL A 71 -11.21 -15.61 -9.84
CA VAL A 71 -9.94 -14.90 -9.72
C VAL A 71 -9.37 -15.23 -8.35
N GLU A 72 -8.10 -15.60 -8.31
CA GLU A 72 -7.36 -15.89 -7.09
C GLU A 72 -7.29 -14.65 -6.17
N LEU A 73 -7.50 -14.83 -4.88
CA LEU A 73 -7.48 -13.76 -3.86
C LEU A 73 -6.15 -13.04 -3.81
N TRP A 74 -5.05 -13.72 -4.16
CA TRP A 74 -3.72 -13.13 -4.20
C TRP A 74 -3.68 -11.82 -5.00
N HIS A 75 -4.45 -11.71 -6.08
CA HIS A 75 -4.51 -10.51 -6.92
C HIS A 75 -5.06 -9.27 -6.21
N PHE A 76 -5.81 -9.45 -5.13
CA PHE A 76 -6.38 -8.39 -4.30
C PHE A 76 -5.51 -8.02 -3.10
N THR A 77 -4.39 -8.73 -2.90
CA THR A 77 -3.37 -8.36 -1.90
C THR A 77 -2.57 -7.15 -2.37
N ILE A 78 -1.97 -6.39 -1.44
CA ILE A 78 -1.06 -5.28 -1.78
C ILE A 78 0.05 -5.74 -2.74
N ARG A 79 0.60 -6.94 -2.50
CA ARG A 79 1.65 -7.54 -3.33
C ARG A 79 1.13 -7.86 -4.73
N GLY A 80 -0.02 -8.53 -4.83
CA GLY A 80 -0.64 -8.88 -6.11
C GLY A 80 -1.00 -7.65 -6.95
N CYS A 81 -1.52 -6.60 -6.32
CA CYS A 81 -1.81 -5.33 -6.97
C CYS A 81 -0.54 -4.64 -7.49
N LEU A 82 0.54 -4.63 -6.68
CA LEU A 82 1.82 -4.05 -7.08
C LEU A 82 2.44 -4.81 -8.26
N GLU A 83 2.46 -6.14 -8.21
CA GLU A 83 2.99 -6.97 -9.29
C GLU A 83 2.15 -6.81 -10.57
N GLY A 84 0.82 -6.82 -10.46
CA GLY A 84 -0.08 -6.59 -11.60
C GLY A 84 0.09 -5.20 -12.23
N SER A 85 0.39 -4.18 -11.41
CA SER A 85 0.67 -2.82 -11.88
C SER A 85 1.97 -2.74 -12.68
N LYS A 86 3.05 -3.38 -12.20
CA LYS A 86 4.33 -3.45 -12.92
C LYS A 86 4.15 -4.09 -14.29
N VAL A 87 3.39 -5.17 -14.35
CA VAL A 87 3.15 -5.85 -15.62
C VAL A 87 2.36 -4.96 -16.58
N THR A 88 1.31 -4.28 -16.10
CA THR A 88 0.56 -3.30 -16.92
C THR A 88 1.47 -2.19 -17.48
N SER A 89 2.43 -1.68 -16.69
CA SER A 89 3.37 -0.64 -17.14
C SER A 89 4.41 -1.13 -18.16
N ASN A 90 4.74 -2.42 -18.16
CA ASN A 90 5.74 -3.01 -19.06
C ASN A 90 5.13 -3.60 -20.34
N ILE A 91 3.80 -3.77 -20.38
CA ILE A 91 3.11 -4.26 -21.56
C ILE A 91 2.77 -3.07 -22.45
N ASN A 92 3.65 -2.83 -23.43
CA ASN A 92 3.21 -2.33 -24.72
C ASN A 92 2.11 -3.29 -25.26
N SER A 93 0.94 -2.75 -25.60
CA SER A 93 -0.24 -3.47 -26.14
C SER A 93 0.06 -4.39 -27.34
N GLU A 94 1.16 -4.18 -28.05
CA GLU A 94 1.58 -4.90 -29.25
C GLU A 94 2.62 -6.01 -28.98
N THR A 95 3.06 -6.18 -27.72
CA THR A 95 4.05 -7.22 -27.40
C THR A 95 3.38 -8.59 -27.37
N LEU A 96 3.84 -9.51 -28.22
CA LEU A 96 3.43 -10.91 -28.24
C LEU A 96 4.53 -11.76 -27.57
N SER A 97 4.13 -12.67 -26.70
CA SER A 97 5.02 -13.61 -26.02
C SER A 97 4.72 -15.04 -26.48
N ILE A 98 5.78 -15.82 -26.70
CA ILE A 98 5.70 -17.23 -27.09
C ILE A 98 5.68 -18.07 -25.80
N THR A 99 4.66 -18.91 -25.64
CA THR A 99 4.53 -19.80 -24.48
C THR A 99 4.20 -21.22 -24.91
N CYS A 100 4.53 -22.21 -24.07
CA CYS A 100 4.14 -23.60 -24.27
C CYS A 100 2.96 -23.91 -23.35
N VAL A 101 1.78 -24.19 -23.93
CA VAL A 101 0.56 -24.57 -23.19
C VAL A 101 0.01 -25.82 -23.86
N ASP A 102 -0.22 -26.88 -23.08
CA ASP A 102 -0.70 -28.19 -23.56
C ASP A 102 0.21 -28.83 -24.63
N ASN A 103 1.53 -28.73 -24.45
CA ASN A 103 2.53 -29.25 -25.39
C ASN A 103 2.45 -28.61 -26.80
N ALA A 104 1.81 -27.45 -26.92
CA ALA A 104 1.76 -26.64 -28.14
C ALA A 104 2.33 -25.24 -27.87
N LEU A 105 3.14 -24.75 -28.82
CA LEU A 105 3.62 -23.36 -28.79
C LEU A 105 2.48 -22.43 -29.22
N LYS A 106 2.05 -21.55 -28.31
CA LYS A 106 1.02 -20.54 -28.56
C LYS A 106 1.66 -19.16 -28.49
N LEU A 107 1.32 -18.30 -29.45
CA LEU A 107 1.66 -16.89 -29.45
C LEU A 107 0.51 -16.14 -28.78
N LEU A 108 0.75 -15.58 -27.60
CA LEU A 108 -0.26 -14.85 -26.86
C LEU A 108 0.20 -13.42 -26.61
N PRO A 109 -0.70 -12.43 -26.57
CA PRO A 109 -0.37 -11.11 -26.08
C PRO A 109 0.30 -11.20 -24.70
N SER A 110 1.34 -10.40 -24.47
CA SER A 110 2.10 -10.42 -23.22
C SER A 110 1.24 -10.14 -21.98
N HIS A 111 0.12 -9.40 -22.13
CA HIS A 111 -0.87 -9.21 -21.06
C HIS A 111 -1.60 -10.50 -20.66
N THR A 112 -1.75 -11.46 -21.58
CA THR A 112 -2.36 -12.76 -21.28
C THR A 112 -1.40 -13.65 -20.48
N LEU A 113 -0.09 -13.49 -20.69
CA LEU A 113 0.96 -14.27 -20.04
C LEU A 113 1.40 -13.72 -18.68
N ALA A 114 1.21 -12.41 -18.47
CA ALA A 114 1.31 -11.74 -17.17
C ALA A 114 0.59 -12.49 -16.03
N HIS A 115 -0.54 -13.08 -16.37
CA HIS A 115 -1.41 -13.81 -15.45
C HIS A 115 -0.78 -15.09 -14.89
N ILE A 116 0.24 -15.65 -15.56
CA ILE A 116 0.67 -17.04 -15.33
C ILE A 116 1.88 -17.12 -14.38
N LYS A 117 2.65 -16.05 -14.21
CA LYS A 117 3.92 -16.10 -13.46
C LYS A 117 3.81 -15.32 -12.14
N GLY A 118 3.12 -15.88 -11.15
CA GLY A 118 3.29 -15.43 -9.76
C GLY A 118 2.05 -15.36 -8.88
N ALA A 119 0.86 -15.68 -9.40
CA ALA A 119 -0.32 -15.80 -8.55
C ALA A 119 -0.14 -16.97 -7.57
N ILE A 120 -0.35 -16.70 -6.28
CA ILE A 120 -0.39 -17.73 -5.25
C ILE A 120 -1.80 -18.31 -5.25
N PRO A 121 -1.97 -19.65 -5.38
CA PRO A 121 -3.28 -20.27 -5.23
C PRO A 121 -3.91 -19.97 -3.88
N ASP A 122 -5.23 -19.85 -3.82
CA ASP A 122 -5.96 -19.49 -2.59
C ASP A 122 -5.65 -20.42 -1.41
N GLN A 123 -5.50 -21.72 -1.66
CA GLN A 123 -5.15 -22.73 -0.65
C GLN A 123 -3.76 -22.52 -0.03
N ASP A 124 -2.85 -21.88 -0.76
CA ASP A 124 -1.45 -21.64 -0.38
C ASP A 124 -1.23 -20.19 0.08
N LEU A 125 -2.29 -19.37 0.09
CA LEU A 125 -2.23 -17.97 0.47
C LEU A 125 -2.14 -17.86 2.00
N PRO A 126 -1.19 -17.08 2.57
CA PRO A 126 -1.13 -16.89 4.01
C PRO A 126 -2.45 -16.35 4.57
N TRP A 127 -2.90 -16.87 5.72
CA TRP A 127 -4.19 -16.50 6.32
C TRP A 127 -4.39 -14.99 6.47
N ALA A 128 -3.34 -14.27 6.87
CA ALA A 128 -3.35 -12.81 6.99
C ALA A 128 -3.57 -12.12 5.63
N ASP A 129 -2.93 -12.62 4.57
CA ASP A 129 -3.08 -12.11 3.22
C ASP A 129 -4.50 -12.39 2.69
N MET A 130 -5.04 -13.59 2.92
CA MET A 130 -6.43 -13.94 2.60
C MET A 130 -7.43 -13.00 3.32
N THR A 131 -7.23 -12.80 4.62
CA THR A 131 -8.11 -11.97 5.46
C THR A 131 -8.13 -10.51 5.02
N ALA A 132 -7.02 -10.00 4.50
CA ALA A 132 -6.93 -8.67 3.92
C ALA A 132 -7.52 -8.61 2.51
N ALA A 133 -7.15 -9.57 1.64
CA ALA A 133 -7.53 -9.63 0.24
C ALA A 133 -9.04 -9.75 0.04
N LYS A 134 -9.72 -10.57 0.85
CA LYS A 134 -11.18 -10.77 0.75
C LYS A 134 -11.96 -9.46 0.85
N ASN A 135 -11.52 -8.53 1.70
CA ASN A 135 -12.21 -7.24 1.89
C ASN A 135 -12.07 -6.38 0.62
N CYS A 136 -10.87 -6.39 0.02
CA CYS A 136 -10.61 -5.73 -1.25
C CYS A 136 -11.43 -6.36 -2.39
N MET A 137 -11.50 -7.69 -2.47
CA MET A 137 -12.31 -8.39 -3.47
C MET A 137 -13.79 -8.02 -3.36
N ILE A 138 -14.38 -8.12 -2.16
CA ILE A 138 -15.79 -7.79 -1.91
C ILE A 138 -16.11 -6.35 -2.33
N GLU A 139 -15.21 -5.42 -2.04
CA GLU A 139 -15.40 -4.03 -2.45
C GLU A 139 -15.38 -3.89 -3.97
N HIS A 140 -14.46 -4.55 -4.67
CA HIS A 140 -14.43 -4.52 -6.13
C HIS A 140 -15.64 -5.23 -6.75
N MET A 141 -16.16 -6.30 -6.15
CA MET A 141 -17.41 -6.93 -6.58
C MET A 141 -18.57 -5.93 -6.54
N SER A 142 -18.64 -5.10 -5.49
CA SER A 142 -19.66 -4.04 -5.38
C SER A 142 -19.55 -2.99 -6.48
N LYS A 143 -18.32 -2.70 -6.94
CA LYS A 143 -18.05 -1.78 -8.05
C LYS A 143 -18.33 -2.42 -9.43
N CYS A 144 -18.13 -3.73 -9.56
CA CYS A 144 -18.38 -4.49 -10.78
C CYS A 144 -19.84 -4.93 -10.96
N THR A 145 -20.80 -4.26 -10.32
CA THR A 145 -22.26 -4.51 -10.47
C THR A 145 -22.72 -5.93 -10.13
N TRP A 146 -22.01 -6.61 -9.22
CA TRP A 146 -22.45 -7.93 -8.76
C TRP A 146 -23.80 -7.84 -8.02
N PRO A 147 -24.68 -8.85 -8.13
CA PRO A 147 -25.92 -8.87 -7.38
C PRO A 147 -25.65 -8.78 -5.87
N GLN A 148 -26.38 -7.91 -5.18
CA GLN A 148 -26.17 -7.65 -3.75
C GLN A 148 -26.30 -8.93 -2.90
N GLU A 149 -27.19 -9.85 -3.28
CA GLU A 149 -27.36 -11.14 -2.60
C GLU A 149 -26.10 -12.02 -2.67
N VAL A 150 -25.39 -11.98 -3.80
CA VAL A 150 -24.13 -12.71 -3.99
C VAL A 150 -23.04 -12.08 -3.12
N ILE A 151 -22.92 -10.75 -3.14
CA ILE A 151 -21.96 -10.02 -2.30
C ILE A 151 -22.19 -10.33 -0.80
N ILE A 152 -23.44 -10.32 -0.34
CA ILE A 152 -23.81 -10.67 1.03
C ILE A 152 -23.44 -12.12 1.35
N SER A 153 -23.59 -13.04 0.40
CA SER A 153 -23.23 -14.45 0.58
C SER A 153 -21.73 -14.62 0.77
N PHE A 154 -20.90 -13.94 -0.03
CA PHE A 154 -19.46 -13.88 0.18
C PHE A 154 -19.10 -13.26 1.53
N MET A 155 -19.70 -12.13 1.92
CA MET A 155 -19.47 -11.52 3.23
C MET A 155 -19.76 -12.49 4.38
N LYS A 156 -20.92 -13.16 4.36
CA LYS A 156 -21.30 -14.15 5.38
C LYS A 156 -20.32 -15.31 5.42
N PHE A 157 -19.94 -15.83 4.26
CA PHE A 157 -18.99 -16.93 4.15
C PHE A 157 -17.65 -16.60 4.82
N TYR A 158 -17.05 -15.45 4.50
CA TYR A 158 -15.80 -15.05 5.11
C TYR A 158 -15.92 -14.74 6.60
N MET A 159 -17.06 -14.19 7.05
CA MET A 159 -17.30 -14.04 8.49
C MET A 159 -17.35 -15.39 9.19
N ASN A 160 -18.01 -16.38 8.59
CA ASN A 160 -18.08 -17.73 9.13
C ASN A 160 -16.70 -18.40 9.17
N LEU A 161 -15.88 -18.23 8.13
CA LEU A 161 -14.49 -18.72 8.14
C LEU A 161 -13.68 -18.11 9.29
N ASN A 162 -13.73 -16.80 9.46
CA ASN A 162 -12.98 -16.10 10.51
C ASN A 162 -13.41 -16.48 11.93
N THR A 163 -14.68 -16.84 12.11
CA THR A 163 -15.25 -17.18 13.43
C THR A 163 -15.30 -18.69 13.68
N HIS A 164 -14.84 -19.49 12.72
CA HIS A 164 -14.94 -20.94 12.82
C HIS A 164 -14.04 -21.48 13.96
N PRO A 165 -14.51 -22.41 14.79
CA PRO A 165 -13.71 -22.98 15.89
C PRO A 165 -12.39 -23.63 15.43
N ILE A 166 -12.30 -24.05 14.16
CA ILE A 166 -11.08 -24.63 13.57
C ILE A 166 -9.93 -23.62 13.54
N CYS A 167 -10.18 -22.30 13.50
CA CYS A 167 -9.12 -21.28 13.56
C CYS A 167 -8.21 -21.42 14.79
N SER A 168 -8.71 -22.00 15.89
CA SER A 168 -7.93 -22.20 17.12
C SER A 168 -7.19 -23.55 17.17
N GLN A 169 -7.33 -24.39 16.14
CA GLN A 169 -6.70 -25.71 16.09
C GLN A 169 -5.36 -25.67 15.35
N PRO A 170 -4.43 -26.61 15.65
CA PRO A 170 -3.25 -26.80 14.82
C PRO A 170 -3.65 -27.06 13.37
N HIS A 171 -3.00 -26.41 12.41
CA HIS A 171 -3.33 -26.49 10.98
C HIS A 171 -4.74 -26.00 10.60
N GLY A 172 -5.41 -25.25 11.50
CA GLY A 172 -6.73 -24.71 11.26
C GLY A 172 -6.80 -23.79 10.04
N ASP A 173 -5.86 -22.85 9.96
CA ASP A 173 -5.74 -21.91 8.84
C ASP A 173 -5.61 -22.65 7.49
N GLN A 174 -4.75 -23.66 7.41
CA GLN A 174 -4.54 -24.46 6.19
C GLN A 174 -5.81 -25.19 5.76
N SER A 175 -6.53 -25.76 6.74
CA SER A 175 -7.79 -26.46 6.48
C SER A 175 -8.87 -25.50 5.97
N LEU A 176 -8.95 -24.31 6.55
CA LEU A 176 -9.92 -23.29 6.15
C LEU A 176 -9.58 -22.65 4.81
N LEU A 177 -8.30 -22.48 4.48
CA LEU A 177 -7.85 -22.01 3.17
C LEU A 177 -8.18 -23.01 2.05
N ALA A 178 -7.96 -24.30 2.29
CA ALA A 178 -8.35 -25.34 1.34
C ALA A 178 -9.86 -25.35 1.10
N TYR A 179 -10.66 -25.36 2.18
CA TYR A 179 -12.12 -25.27 2.08
C TYR A 179 -12.59 -23.98 1.38
N GLN A 180 -11.93 -22.85 1.65
CA GLN A 180 -12.21 -21.59 0.98
C GLN A 180 -11.94 -21.64 -0.51
N ALA A 181 -10.81 -22.23 -0.92
CA ALA A 181 -10.44 -22.35 -2.32
C ALA A 181 -11.46 -23.20 -3.09
N GLU A 182 -11.87 -24.34 -2.52
CA GLU A 182 -12.90 -25.20 -3.09
C GLU A 182 -14.25 -24.47 -3.22
N ALA A 183 -14.73 -23.86 -2.13
CA ALA A 183 -16.01 -23.16 -2.13
C ALA A 183 -16.06 -22.00 -3.13
N GLN A 184 -14.94 -21.27 -3.30
CA GLN A 184 -14.87 -20.24 -4.33
C GLN A 184 -14.96 -20.83 -5.74
N GLN A 185 -14.24 -21.92 -6.02
CA GLN A 185 -14.29 -22.55 -7.35
C GLN A 185 -15.71 -23.04 -7.69
N ASP A 186 -16.44 -23.57 -6.71
CA ASP A 186 -17.81 -24.04 -6.90
C ASP A 186 -18.82 -22.91 -7.15
N TRP A 187 -18.52 -21.69 -6.72
CA TRP A 187 -19.42 -20.53 -6.82
C TRP A 187 -19.30 -19.76 -8.14
N HIS A 188 -18.31 -20.10 -8.96
CA HIS A 188 -18.01 -19.48 -10.25
C HIS A 188 -18.31 -20.41 -11.43
#